data_AF-A0A131YKS8-F1
#
_entry.id   AF-A0A131YKS8-F1
#
_cell.length_a   1.000
_cell.length_b   1.000
_cell.length_c   1.000
_cell.angle_alpha   90.00
_cell.angle_beta   90.00
_cell.angle_gamma   90.00
#
_symmetry.space_group_name_H-M   'P 1'
#
loop_
_entity.id
_entity.type
_entity.pdbx_description
1 polymer ?
#
loop_
_entity_poly.entity_id
_entity_poly.type
_entity_poly.pdbx_seq_one_letter_code
_entity_poly.pdbx_strand_id
1 'polypeptide(L)'
;MYTKYRSSSPACRRCGAEETLEHIICSCPALAGERCEMVRRYRLLGFPATTVEDFLFPARSRIAALRAFLKFAVPAELDAL
;
A
#
# COMPACT_ATOMS: atom_id res chain seq x y z
N MET A 1 -20.62 10.10 -6.15
CA MET A 1 -20.71 9.12 -7.26
C MET A 1 -19.43 8.30 -7.27
N TYR A 2 -19.49 7.01 -6.90
CA TYR A 2 -18.31 6.13 -6.93
C TYR A 2 -18.12 5.58 -8.34
N THR A 3 -17.16 6.11 -9.10
CA THR A 3 -16.78 5.52 -10.39
C THR A 3 -16.07 4.19 -10.14
N LYS A 4 -16.78 3.10 -10.48
CA LYS A 4 -16.24 1.74 -10.57
C LYS A 4 -15.07 1.72 -11.55
N TYR A 5 -13.86 1.94 -11.07
CA TYR A 5 -12.65 1.62 -11.81
C TYR A 5 -12.42 0.11 -11.78
N ARG A 6 -13.19 -0.64 -12.57
CA ARG A 6 -12.71 -1.93 -13.05
C ARG A 6 -11.73 -1.64 -14.19
N SER A 7 -10.43 -1.60 -13.88
CA SER A 7 -9.42 -1.75 -14.93
C SER A 7 -9.69 -3.06 -15.64
N SER A 8 -10.00 -3.02 -16.93
CA SER A 8 -10.10 -4.21 -17.79
C SER A 8 -8.72 -4.77 -18.16
N SER A 9 -7.65 -4.02 -17.86
CA SER A 9 -6.27 -4.48 -17.99
C SER A 9 -5.76 -4.94 -16.62
N PRO A 10 -5.17 -6.15 -16.50
CA PRO A 10 -4.51 -6.60 -15.29
C PRO A 10 -3.17 -5.88 -15.08
N ALA A 11 -2.99 -4.66 -15.61
CA ALA A 11 -1.75 -3.92 -15.57
C ALA A 11 -1.84 -2.73 -14.61
N CYS A 12 -0.82 -2.59 -13.78
CA CYS A 12 -0.62 -1.50 -12.84
C CYS A 12 -0.66 -0.18 -13.59
N ARG A 13 -1.58 0.70 -13.22
CA ARG A 13 -1.73 2.00 -13.90
C ARG A 13 -0.52 2.92 -13.78
N ARG A 14 0.34 2.69 -12.79
CA ARG A 14 1.51 3.55 -12.54
C ARG A 14 2.76 3.12 -13.30
N CYS A 15 2.95 1.83 -13.54
CA CYS A 15 4.18 1.31 -14.16
C CYS A 15 3.96 0.34 -15.33
N GLY A 16 2.72 -0.07 -15.60
CA GLY A 16 2.36 -0.96 -16.72
C GLY A 16 2.65 -2.45 -16.50
N ALA A 17 3.30 -2.85 -15.40
CA ALA A 17 3.49 -4.26 -15.03
C ALA A 17 2.19 -4.92 -14.57
N GLU A 18 2.16 -6.23 -14.33
CA GLU A 18 0.99 -6.92 -13.78
C GLU A 18 0.56 -6.34 -12.41
N GLU A 19 -0.73 -6.04 -12.26
CA GLU A 19 -1.35 -5.46 -11.07
C GLU A 19 -1.73 -6.58 -10.09
N THR A 20 -0.78 -6.94 -9.23
CA THR A 20 -1.02 -7.80 -8.07
C THR A 20 -0.84 -7.02 -6.77
N LEU A 21 -1.37 -7.52 -5.65
CA LEU A 21 -1.14 -6.91 -4.33
C LEU A 21 0.35 -6.91 -3.98
N GLU A 22 1.05 -8.02 -4.22
CA GLU A 22 2.50 -8.14 -4.12
C GLU A 22 3.22 -7.10 -4.97
N HIS A 23 2.75 -6.86 -6.19
CA HIS A 23 3.31 -5.82 -7.03
C HIS A 23 3.13 -4.45 -6.39
N ILE A 24 1.90 -4.05 -6.07
CA ILE A 24 1.60 -2.72 -5.53
C ILE A 24 2.32 -2.47 -4.20
N ILE A 25 2.23 -3.43 -3.26
CA ILE A 25 2.69 -3.27 -1.87
C ILE A 25 4.20 -3.46 -1.74
N CYS A 26 4.81 -4.37 -2.52
CA CYS A 26 6.21 -4.75 -2.31
C CYS A 26 7.15 -4.35 -3.45
N SER A 27 6.66 -4.30 -4.71
CA SER A 27 7.56 -4.32 -5.88
C SER A 27 7.42 -3.13 -6.84
N CYS A 28 6.33 -2.37 -6.79
CA CYS A 28 6.03 -1.36 -7.80
C CYS A 28 7.07 -0.23 -7.76
N PRO A 29 7.80 0.02 -8.87
CA PRO A 29 8.85 1.04 -8.89
C PRO A 29 8.27 2.45 -8.74
N ALA A 30 7.09 2.69 -9.31
CA ALA A 30 6.39 3.97 -9.23
C ALA A 30 5.82 4.30 -7.83
N LEU A 31 5.86 3.34 -6.90
CA LEU A 31 5.45 3.50 -5.49
C LEU A 31 6.63 3.35 -4.52
N ALA A 32 7.87 3.39 -5.03
CA ALA A 32 9.05 3.11 -4.20
C ALA A 32 9.21 4.11 -3.05
N GLY A 33 8.90 5.39 -3.27
CA GLY A 33 8.95 6.42 -2.24
C GLY A 33 7.94 6.18 -1.13
N GLU A 34 6.66 6.04 -1.47
CA GLU A 34 5.57 5.81 -0.53
C GLU A 34 5.75 4.50 0.24
N ARG A 35 6.24 3.45 -0.44
CA ARG A 35 6.56 2.17 0.19
C ARG A 35 7.70 2.29 1.20
N CYS A 36 8.77 3.01 0.88
CA CYS A 36 9.87 3.26 1.82
C CYS A 36 9.36 3.94 3.10
N GLU A 37 8.45 4.90 2.99
CA GLU A 37 7.84 5.53 4.16
C GLU A 37 6.98 4.56 4.97
N MET A 38 6.14 3.75 4.30
CA MET A 38 5.31 2.75 4.95
C MET A 38 6.17 1.73 5.73
N VAL A 39 7.20 1.17 5.09
CA VAL A 39 8.16 0.25 5.71
C VAL A 39 8.83 0.87 6.92
N ARG A 40 9.27 2.14 6.81
CA ARG A 40 9.88 2.87 7.92
C ARG A 40 8.91 3.00 9.10
N ARG A 41 7.64 3.35 8.85
CA ARG A 41 6.61 3.47 9.89
C ARG A 41 6.33 2.13 10.58
N TYR A 42 6.22 1.04 9.83
CA TYR A 42 6.04 -0.30 10.39
C TYR A 42 7.21 -0.69 11.29
N ARG A 43 8.46 -0.48 10.84
CA ARG A 43 9.65 -0.78 11.64
C ARG A 43 9.73 0.04 12.92
N LEU A 44 9.38 1.33 12.87
CA LEU A 44 9.33 2.18 14.07
C LEU A 44 8.29 1.73 15.10
N LEU A 45 7.22 1.08 14.64
CA LEU A 45 6.18 0.50 15.49
C LEU A 45 6.52 -0.92 15.96
N GLY A 46 7.68 -1.47 15.56
CA GLY A 46 8.11 -2.82 15.91
C GLY A 46 7.43 -3.93 15.12
N PHE A 47 6.85 -3.61 13.95
CA PHE A 47 6.22 -4.59 13.08
C PHE A 47 7.19 -5.12 12.01
N PRO A 48 7.04 -6.39 11.60
CA PRO A 48 7.65 -6.86 10.36
C PRO A 48 7.06 -6.09 9.16
N ALA A 49 7.82 -5.99 8.07
CA ALA A 49 7.50 -5.16 6.91
C ALA A 49 8.17 -5.72 5.65
N THR A 50 8.10 -7.05 5.50
CA THR A 50 8.85 -7.82 4.50
C THR A 50 7.92 -8.47 3.49
N THR A 51 6.78 -8.97 3.93
CA THR A 51 5.79 -9.64 3.08
C THR A 51 4.50 -8.84 2.98
N VAL A 52 3.64 -9.19 2.02
CA VAL A 52 2.32 -8.57 1.89
C VAL A 52 1.47 -8.82 3.15
N GLU A 53 1.58 -10.01 3.72
CA GLU A 53 0.86 -10.41 4.93
C GLU A 53 1.29 -9.58 6.14
N ASP A 54 2.57 -9.20 6.25
CA ASP A 54 3.04 -8.31 7.31
C ASP A 54 2.27 -6.97 7.29
N PHE A 55 2.00 -6.44 6.09
CA PHE A 55 1.28 -5.18 5.92
C PHE A 55 -0.23 -5.33 6.13
N LEU A 56 -0.83 -6.37 5.54
CA LEU A 56 -2.29 -6.57 5.56
C LEU A 56 -2.80 -7.17 6.87
N PHE A 57 -2.01 -8.01 7.54
CA PHE A 57 -2.40 -8.79 8.71
C PHE A 57 -1.40 -8.65 9.87
N PRO A 58 -1.18 -7.44 10.40
CA PRO A 58 -0.26 -7.21 11.50
C PRO A 58 -0.71 -7.94 12.78
N ALA A 59 0.19 -8.73 13.35
CA ALA A 59 -0.10 -9.59 14.52
C ALA A 59 -0.37 -8.81 15.82
N ARG A 60 0.08 -7.55 15.93
CA ARG A 60 -0.08 -6.69 17.12
C ARG A 60 -0.61 -5.30 16.72
N SER A 61 -1.34 -4.64 17.63
CA SER A 61 -1.89 -3.26 17.51
C SER A 61 -2.32 -2.85 16.08
N ARG A 62 -3.43 -3.45 15.62
CA ARG A 62 -3.98 -3.27 14.27
C ARG A 62 -4.21 -1.81 13.87
N ILE A 63 -4.55 -0.93 14.82
CA ILE A 63 -4.88 0.46 14.53
C ILE A 63 -3.65 1.24 14.04
N ALA A 64 -2.48 1.07 14.67
CA ALA A 64 -1.28 1.81 14.32
C ALA A 64 -0.73 1.36 12.96
N ALA A 65 -0.71 0.04 12.72
CA ALA A 65 -0.33 -0.54 11.45
C ALA A 65 -1.30 -0.13 10.32
N LEU A 66 -2.62 -0.22 10.57
CA LEU A 66 -3.64 0.23 9.61
C LEU A 66 -3.48 1.70 9.24
N ARG A 67 -3.20 2.60 10.19
CA ARG A 67 -2.94 4.01 9.89
C ARG A 67 -1.72 4.20 8.98
N ALA A 68 -0.65 3.45 9.22
CA ALA A 68 0.54 3.50 8.38
C ALA A 68 0.26 2.97 6.97
N PHE A 69 -0.52 1.88 6.86
CA PHE A 69 -0.95 1.31 5.58
C PHE A 69 -1.89 2.23 4.81
N LEU A 70 -2.86 2.86 5.48
CA LEU A 70 -3.79 3.78 4.84
C LEU A 70 -3.08 5.00 4.25
N LYS A 71 -2.04 5.54 4.90
CA LYS A 71 -1.23 6.61 4.30
C LYS A 71 -0.53 6.21 2.99
N PHE A 72 -0.33 4.91 2.78
CA PHE A 72 0.22 4.37 1.53
C PHE A 72 -0.90 4.06 0.52
N ALA A 73 -1.99 3.45 0.98
CA ALA A 73 -3.07 2.94 0.14
C ALA A 73 -4.10 4.01 -0.28
N VAL A 74 -4.23 5.10 0.49
CA VAL A 74 -5.17 6.18 0.20
C VAL A 74 -4.57 7.06 -0.90
N PRO A 75 -5.28 7.26 -2.03
CA PRO A 75 -4.89 8.23 -3.04
C PRO A 75 -4.75 9.62 -2.43
N ALA A 76 -3.77 10.41 -2.87
CA ALA A 76 -3.60 11.81 -2.44
C ALA A 76 -4.88 12.68 -2.60
N GLU A 77 -5.81 12.26 -3.46
CA GLU A 77 -7.11 12.90 -3.67
C GLU A 77 -8.09 12.77 -2.48
N LEU A 78 -7.85 11.82 -1.57
CA LEU A 78 -8.67 11.58 -0.38
C LEU A 78 -8.14 12.28 0.88
N ASP A 79 -6.92 12.83 0.85
CA ASP A 79 -6.38 13.68 1.93
C ASP A 79 -7.02 15.09 1.93
N ALA A 80 -7.77 15.44 0.87
CA ALA A 80 -8.42 16.74 0.68
C ALA A 80 -9.94 16.75 1.01
N LEU A 81 -10.48 15.64 1.53
CA LEU A 81 -11.86 15.50 2.00
C LEU A 81 -11.91 15.53 3.54
#